data_AF-A0A0S4IJI9-F1
#
_entry.id   AF-A0A0S4IJI9-F1
#
_cell.length_a   1.000
_cell.length_b   1.000
_cell.length_c   1.000
_cell.angle_alpha   90.00
_cell.angle_beta   90.00
_cell.angle_gamma   90.00
#
_symmetry.space_group_name_H-M   'P 1'
#
loop_
_entity.id
_entity.type
_entity.pdbx_description
1 polymer ?
#
loop_
_entity_poly.entity_id
_entity_poly.type
_entity_poly.pdbx_seq_one_letter_code
_entity_poly.pdbx_strand_id
1 'polypeptide(L)'
;MEHFCRRCYLLLSIDSPRFHHCFFHQTFCEVLSLTFRYVCNNDPQSPPICINEKLLRIMNVVSACCLSATLLIMAVVAQDDCSTATSCTECTGVSQCGWCTYSNTCQSGNQTGSFTGCTAPYWHWTQQSCPATPAPTANCAPATTCLSCTQLGGCGWCSFSNQCQSGNASASFQGCVAPYWSWTNSQCMVTPPPTANCAVATSCTSCTELGGCGWCSFTSKCEAGNSTGSFVGCVTPYWSWTISQCGATPAPPVTPAPGPVPTSPPNTCGAYNDNCALCTSQGICGYCLTTRVCEAGTPSGSSNNNCVLPHWAWTNNQCTGSPTPVPGNTPVPNNTPVPNLTPVPGNTPTPPPATICSQYTNDCVGCTNQAGCGFCTGSNICEPGTSTSSSNGDCSGPNWIWFNSQCSNTTQTHKN
;
A
#
# COMPACT_ATOMS: atom_id res chain seq x y z
N MET A 1 25.10 -0.28 45.59
CA MET A 1 24.24 -0.69 44.46
C MET A 1 24.49 0.12 43.20
N GLU A 2 24.74 1.43 43.27
CA GLU A 2 25.13 2.25 42.11
C GLU A 2 26.40 1.74 41.38
N HIS A 3 27.38 1.20 42.10
CA HIS A 3 28.58 0.62 41.49
C HIS A 3 28.35 -0.70 40.73
N PHE A 4 27.26 -1.43 41.01
CA PHE A 4 26.95 -2.68 40.32
C PHE A 4 26.21 -2.43 39.00
N CYS A 5 25.31 -1.44 38.95
CA CYS A 5 24.64 -1.01 37.71
C CYS A 5 25.62 -0.44 36.67
N ARG A 6 26.66 0.29 37.10
CA ARG A 6 27.68 0.82 36.17
C ARG A 6 28.54 -0.27 35.50
N ARG A 7 28.68 -1.45 36.10
CA ARG A 7 29.48 -2.55 35.52
C ARG A 7 28.71 -3.37 34.48
N CYS A 8 27.38 -3.50 34.60
CA CYS A 8 26.58 -4.17 33.56
C CYS A 8 26.50 -3.34 32.26
N TYR A 9 26.58 -2.01 32.36
CA TYR A 9 26.57 -1.12 31.20
C TYR A 9 27.83 -1.23 30.33
N LEU A 10 28.96 -1.65 30.92
CA LEU A 10 30.26 -1.74 30.23
C LEU A 10 30.49 -3.06 29.49
N LEU A 11 29.72 -4.11 29.79
CA LEU A 11 29.85 -5.42 29.12
C LEU A 11 28.91 -5.61 27.92
N LEU A 12 27.94 -4.70 27.70
CA LEU A 12 26.96 -4.79 26.62
C LEU A 12 27.19 -3.77 25.48
N SER A 13 28.31 -3.04 25.50
CA SER A 13 28.61 -1.97 24.55
C SER A 13 29.77 -2.27 23.60
N ILE A 14 30.03 -3.56 23.33
CA ILE A 14 30.99 -3.99 22.31
C ILE A 14 30.19 -4.66 21.19
N ASP A 15 30.15 -3.99 20.04
CA ASP A 15 29.66 -4.42 18.72
C ASP A 15 28.15 -4.51 18.43
N SER A 16 27.49 -3.36 18.22
CA SER A 16 26.64 -3.10 17.02
C SER A 16 25.91 -1.75 17.10
N PRO A 17 25.95 -0.90 16.05
CA PRO A 17 25.16 0.32 16.01
C PRO A 17 23.76 0.00 15.44
N ARG A 18 22.72 0.49 16.12
CA ARG A 18 21.28 0.49 15.78
C ARG A 18 20.48 -0.63 16.45
N PHE A 19 19.92 -0.34 17.62
CA PHE A 19 18.50 -0.62 17.95
C PHE A 19 18.10 0.24 19.17
N HIS A 20 17.14 1.15 18.98
CA HIS A 20 16.54 1.93 20.05
C HIS A 20 15.51 1.07 20.79
N HIS A 21 15.85 0.57 21.98
CA HIS A 21 14.88 0.06 22.96
C HIS A 21 15.17 0.69 24.33
N CYS A 22 14.70 1.93 24.53
CA CYS A 22 14.77 2.61 25.84
C CYS A 22 13.49 2.44 26.69
N PHE A 23 12.45 1.77 26.20
CA PHE A 23 11.16 1.76 26.89
C PHE A 23 10.97 0.68 27.97
N PHE A 24 11.89 -0.28 28.11
CA PHE A 24 11.75 -1.36 29.12
C PHE A 24 12.41 -1.05 30.48
N HIS A 25 13.13 0.06 30.60
CA HIS A 25 14.00 0.28 31.76
C HIS A 25 13.30 1.01 32.92
N GLN A 26 12.15 1.65 32.68
CA GLN A 26 11.52 2.51 33.69
C GLN A 26 10.59 1.74 34.63
N THR A 27 9.94 0.67 34.15
CA THR A 27 9.01 -0.14 34.95
C THR A 27 9.72 -1.09 35.93
N PHE A 28 11.00 -1.38 35.73
CA PHE A 28 11.75 -2.28 36.61
C PHE A 28 12.31 -1.60 37.86
N CYS A 29 12.47 -0.28 37.85
CA CYS A 29 13.05 0.46 38.98
C CYS A 29 12.05 0.78 40.11
N GLU A 30 10.73 0.86 39.84
CA GLU A 30 9.76 1.23 40.89
C GLU A 30 9.31 0.06 41.78
N VAL A 31 9.56 -1.19 41.41
CA VAL A 31 9.10 -2.36 42.20
C VAL A 31 10.03 -2.69 43.38
N LEU A 32 11.16 -2.00 43.54
CA LEU A 32 12.22 -2.36 44.48
C LEU A 32 12.36 -1.44 45.71
N SER A 33 11.25 -0.88 46.20
CA SER A 33 11.22 -0.28 47.55
C SER A 33 10.95 -1.38 48.60
N LEU A 34 12.00 -2.10 49.00
CA LEU A 34 11.90 -3.27 49.90
C LEU A 34 12.68 -3.05 51.21
N THR A 35 11.94 -2.90 52.32
CA THR A 35 12.46 -2.77 53.69
C THR A 35 13.24 -4.01 54.13
N PHE A 36 14.52 -3.88 54.49
CA PHE A 36 15.37 -5.01 54.89
C PHE A 36 14.98 -5.58 56.26
N ARG A 37 14.76 -6.90 56.33
CA ARG A 37 14.71 -7.66 57.60
C ARG A 37 15.83 -8.70 57.54
N TYR A 38 16.65 -8.74 58.58
CA TYR A 38 17.67 -9.77 58.76
C TYR A 38 17.08 -10.85 59.67
N VAL A 39 17.24 -12.12 59.27
CA VAL A 39 16.94 -13.28 60.10
C VAL A 39 18.29 -13.87 60.49
N CYS A 40 18.60 -13.87 61.79
CA CYS A 40 19.81 -14.50 62.31
C CYS A 40 19.40 -15.78 63.01
N ASN A 41 20.13 -16.87 62.73
CA ASN A 41 19.92 -18.14 63.41
C ASN A 41 20.71 -18.12 64.72
N ASN A 42 20.01 -18.22 65.85
CA ASN A 42 20.62 -18.21 67.17
C ASN A 42 20.92 -19.64 67.60
N ASP A 43 21.94 -20.24 67.00
CA ASP A 43 22.54 -21.46 67.53
C ASP A 43 23.65 -21.09 68.52
N PRO A 44 23.57 -21.49 69.80
CA PRO A 44 24.54 -21.11 70.82
C PRO A 44 25.95 -21.70 70.63
N GLN A 45 26.16 -22.64 69.70
CA GLN A 45 27.47 -23.25 69.47
C GLN A 45 28.16 -22.86 68.16
N SER A 46 27.60 -21.93 67.38
CA SER A 46 28.23 -21.42 66.15
C SER A 46 28.16 -19.88 66.07
N PRO A 47 29.17 -19.21 65.47
CA PRO A 47 29.11 -17.76 65.28
C PRO A 47 27.88 -17.41 64.42
N PRO A 48 27.13 -16.35 64.76
CA PRO A 48 25.88 -16.03 64.09
C PRO A 48 26.12 -15.69 62.62
N ILE A 49 25.75 -16.60 61.73
CA ILE A 49 25.72 -16.35 60.29
C ILE A 49 24.35 -15.75 59.96
N CYS A 50 24.29 -14.42 59.89
CA CYS A 50 23.09 -13.73 59.42
C CYS A 50 23.08 -13.75 57.89
N ILE A 51 22.43 -14.76 57.32
CA ILE A 51 22.20 -14.80 55.87
C ILE A 51 20.99 -13.93 55.59
N ASN A 52 21.15 -12.92 54.74
CA ASN A 52 20.05 -12.06 54.35
C ASN A 52 19.11 -12.87 53.44
N GLU A 53 17.97 -13.32 53.97
CA GLU A 53 16.99 -14.16 53.26
C GLU A 53 16.53 -13.50 51.92
N LYS A 54 16.59 -12.17 51.84
CA LYS A 54 16.29 -11.43 50.61
C LYS A 54 17.37 -11.58 49.54
N LEU A 55 18.63 -11.77 49.89
CA LEU A 55 19.71 -11.98 48.93
C LEU A 55 19.51 -13.29 48.15
N LEU A 56 19.03 -14.33 48.83
CA LEU A 56 18.72 -15.62 48.19
C LEU A 56 17.53 -15.51 47.23
N ARG A 57 16.48 -14.76 47.59
CA ARG A 57 15.32 -14.51 46.71
C ARG A 57 15.68 -13.62 45.52
N ILE A 58 16.52 -12.60 45.72
CA ILE A 58 17.01 -11.73 44.63
C ILE A 58 17.84 -12.55 43.65
N MET A 59 18.72 -13.44 44.12
CA MET A 59 19.51 -14.30 43.23
C MET A 59 18.65 -15.25 42.39
N ASN A 60 17.57 -15.81 42.95
CA ASN A 60 16.64 -16.66 42.19
C ASN A 60 15.84 -15.88 41.13
N VAL A 61 15.40 -14.66 41.45
CA VAL A 61 14.67 -13.80 40.49
C VAL A 61 15.60 -13.32 39.38
N VAL A 62 16.84 -12.94 39.70
CA VAL A 62 17.84 -12.52 38.70
C VAL A 62 18.20 -13.69 37.78
N SER A 63 18.37 -14.91 38.32
CA SER A 63 18.64 -16.10 37.51
C SER A 63 17.49 -16.44 36.57
N ALA A 64 16.23 -16.39 37.05
CA ALA A 64 15.06 -16.62 36.21
C ALA A 64 14.89 -15.54 35.11
N CYS A 65 15.18 -14.27 35.43
CA CYS A 65 15.18 -13.18 34.44
C CYS A 65 16.32 -13.32 33.41
N CYS A 66 17.52 -13.75 33.82
CA CYS A 66 18.62 -13.98 32.90
C CYS A 66 18.33 -15.16 31.96
N LEU A 67 17.73 -16.24 32.46
CA LEU A 67 17.35 -17.41 31.65
C LEU A 67 16.21 -17.09 30.67
N SER A 68 15.23 -16.28 31.07
CA SER A 68 14.15 -15.88 30.16
C SER A 68 14.63 -14.90 29.09
N ALA A 69 15.54 -13.97 29.45
CA ALA A 69 16.15 -13.05 28.50
C ALA A 69 17.03 -13.78 27.47
N THR A 70 17.84 -14.76 27.88
CA THR A 70 18.64 -15.56 26.92
C THR A 70 17.78 -16.44 26.02
N LEU A 71 16.65 -16.97 26.51
CA LEU A 71 15.70 -17.72 25.67
C LEU A 71 15.02 -16.82 24.62
N LEU A 72 14.70 -15.57 24.97
CA LEU A 72 14.11 -14.60 24.06
C LEU A 72 15.10 -14.11 23.00
N ILE A 73 16.38 -13.94 23.36
CA ILE A 73 17.42 -13.52 22.42
C ILE A 73 17.67 -14.62 21.38
N MET A 74 17.72 -15.91 21.78
CA MET A 74 17.90 -17.00 20.82
C MET A 74 16.74 -17.18 19.83
N ALA A 75 15.53 -16.74 20.17
CA ALA A 75 14.39 -16.75 19.25
C ALA A 75 14.43 -15.63 18.19
N VAL A 76 15.17 -14.55 18.43
CA VAL A 76 15.25 -13.39 17.53
C VAL A 76 16.41 -13.50 16.54
N VAL A 77 17.47 -14.26 16.84
CA VAL A 77 18.64 -14.38 15.93
C VAL A 77 18.51 -15.49 14.88
N ALA A 78 17.44 -16.29 14.90
CA ALA A 78 17.09 -17.19 13.79
C ALA A 78 16.27 -16.46 12.71
N GLN A 79 16.52 -15.16 12.52
CA GLN A 79 16.02 -14.45 11.36
C GLN A 79 16.91 -14.88 10.18
N ASP A 80 16.56 -16.03 9.61
CA ASP A 80 17.29 -16.69 8.55
C ASP A 80 17.61 -15.68 7.44
N ASP A 81 18.89 -15.56 7.12
CA ASP A 81 19.36 -14.69 6.05
C ASP A 81 18.99 -15.31 4.70
N CYS A 82 17.74 -15.05 4.28
CA CYS A 82 17.21 -15.50 3.00
C CYS A 82 18.10 -15.08 1.82
N SER A 83 18.95 -14.05 1.96
CA SER A 83 19.77 -13.54 0.85
C SER A 83 20.86 -14.49 0.39
N THR A 84 21.20 -15.51 1.19
CA THR A 84 22.22 -16.51 0.84
C THR A 84 21.76 -17.51 -0.22
N ALA A 85 20.44 -17.75 -0.33
CA ALA A 85 19.91 -18.71 -1.28
C ALA A 85 19.83 -18.12 -2.70
N THR A 86 20.47 -18.79 -3.66
CA THR A 86 20.55 -18.32 -5.06
C THR A 86 19.59 -19.03 -6.00
N SER A 87 18.82 -19.99 -5.46
CA SER A 87 17.83 -20.77 -6.21
C SER A 87 16.53 -20.92 -5.43
N CYS A 88 15.42 -21.15 -6.15
CA CYS A 88 14.12 -21.36 -5.52
C CYS A 88 14.11 -22.59 -4.58
N THR A 89 14.74 -23.69 -4.98
CA THR A 89 14.82 -24.91 -4.16
C THR A 89 15.58 -24.69 -2.86
N GLU A 90 16.71 -23.98 -2.91
CA GLU A 90 17.48 -23.62 -1.73
C GLU A 90 16.67 -22.67 -0.83
N CYS A 91 16.07 -21.64 -1.43
CA CYS A 91 15.31 -20.61 -0.73
C CYS A 91 14.09 -21.17 0.02
N THR A 92 13.30 -22.01 -0.65
CA THR A 92 12.12 -22.65 -0.05
C THR A 92 12.48 -23.76 0.94
N GLY A 93 13.75 -24.16 1.00
CA GLY A 93 14.29 -25.03 2.04
C GLY A 93 14.67 -24.29 3.32
N VAL A 94 14.81 -22.96 3.27
CA VAL A 94 15.10 -22.11 4.44
C VAL A 94 13.79 -21.73 5.13
N SER A 95 13.78 -21.79 6.46
CA SER A 95 12.58 -21.46 7.22
C SER A 95 12.26 -19.97 7.07
N GLN A 96 10.97 -19.64 6.95
CA GLN A 96 10.50 -18.26 6.78
C GLN A 96 10.93 -17.53 5.49
N CYS A 97 11.53 -18.23 4.54
CA CYS A 97 11.91 -17.69 3.25
C CYS A 97 11.03 -18.23 2.12
N GLY A 98 10.89 -17.44 1.07
CA GLY A 98 10.26 -17.85 -0.17
C GLY A 98 10.91 -17.17 -1.36
N TRP A 99 10.74 -17.77 -2.53
CA TRP A 99 11.36 -17.30 -3.75
C TRP A 99 10.44 -16.33 -4.48
N CYS A 100 10.95 -15.14 -4.78
CA CYS A 100 10.26 -14.18 -5.63
C CYS A 100 10.77 -14.30 -7.07
N THR A 101 9.96 -14.87 -7.96
CA THR A 101 10.31 -15.04 -9.38
C THR A 101 10.41 -13.71 -10.11
N TYR A 102 9.67 -12.69 -9.67
CA TYR A 102 9.71 -11.34 -10.27
C TYR A 102 11.09 -10.67 -10.12
N SER A 103 11.67 -10.70 -8.92
CA SER A 103 12.99 -10.13 -8.64
C SER A 103 14.13 -11.13 -8.79
N ASN A 104 13.80 -12.42 -8.96
CA ASN A 104 14.75 -13.53 -8.98
C ASN A 104 15.64 -13.58 -7.72
N THR A 105 15.04 -13.33 -6.56
CA THR A 105 15.71 -13.29 -5.25
C THR A 105 14.93 -14.07 -4.22
N CYS A 106 15.64 -14.71 -3.30
CA CYS A 106 15.05 -15.23 -2.08
C CYS A 106 14.74 -14.10 -1.10
N GLN A 107 13.52 -14.06 -0.56
CA GLN A 107 13.06 -13.01 0.34
C GLN A 107 12.42 -13.63 1.58
N SER A 108 12.40 -12.89 2.69
CA SER A 108 11.63 -13.29 3.88
C SER A 108 10.14 -13.09 3.64
N GLY A 109 9.32 -13.99 4.17
CA GLY A 109 7.87 -13.93 3.97
C GLY A 109 7.09 -14.99 4.72
N ASN A 110 5.90 -15.29 4.21
CA ASN A 110 5.03 -16.37 4.67
C ASN A 110 4.36 -17.06 3.47
N GLN A 111 3.43 -17.99 3.69
CA GLN A 111 2.74 -18.71 2.62
C GLN A 111 1.99 -17.80 1.62
N THR A 112 1.62 -16.58 2.00
CA THR A 112 0.86 -15.66 1.15
C THR A 112 1.72 -14.67 0.37
N GLY A 113 2.95 -14.38 0.81
CA GLY A 113 3.85 -13.45 0.12
C GLY A 113 5.10 -13.11 0.91
N SER A 114 6.00 -12.36 0.26
CA SER A 114 7.15 -11.74 0.91
C SER A 114 6.74 -10.48 1.70
N PHE A 115 7.55 -10.13 2.70
CA PHE A 115 7.37 -8.88 3.45
C PHE A 115 7.81 -7.63 2.67
N THR A 116 8.48 -7.81 1.54
CA THR A 116 8.92 -6.74 0.62
C THR A 116 8.01 -6.57 -0.59
N GLY A 117 6.84 -7.24 -0.60
CA GLY A 117 5.77 -6.99 -1.59
C GLY A 117 5.69 -7.99 -2.75
N CYS A 118 6.45 -9.08 -2.72
CA CYS A 118 6.30 -10.15 -3.71
C CYS A 118 5.15 -11.08 -3.32
N THR A 119 4.06 -11.04 -4.05
CA THR A 119 2.87 -11.85 -3.77
C THR A 119 2.61 -12.86 -4.91
N ALA A 120 1.65 -13.76 -4.70
CA ALA A 120 1.18 -14.65 -5.75
C ALA A 120 0.81 -13.86 -7.04
N PRO A 121 1.07 -14.40 -8.24
CA PRO A 121 1.59 -15.74 -8.54
C PRO A 121 3.12 -15.86 -8.55
N TYR A 122 3.86 -14.79 -8.24
CA TYR A 122 5.32 -14.74 -8.35
C TYR A 122 6.04 -15.24 -7.11
N TRP A 123 5.29 -15.49 -6.04
CA TRP A 123 5.78 -15.96 -4.76
C TRP A 123 5.68 -17.48 -4.67
N HIS A 124 6.81 -18.13 -4.39
CA HIS A 124 6.91 -19.57 -4.23
C HIS A 124 7.39 -19.88 -2.82
N TRP A 125 6.50 -20.47 -2.01
CA TRP A 125 6.76 -20.80 -0.61
C TRP A 125 7.24 -22.23 -0.40
N THR A 126 6.90 -23.14 -1.32
CA THR A 126 7.26 -24.56 -1.22
C THR A 126 8.11 -24.99 -2.41
N GLN A 127 8.99 -25.97 -2.19
CA GLN A 127 9.82 -26.52 -3.25
C GLN A 127 9.01 -27.04 -4.44
N GLN A 128 7.79 -27.54 -4.21
CA GLN A 128 6.88 -28.02 -5.28
C GLN A 128 6.30 -26.87 -6.12
N SER A 129 6.22 -25.67 -5.54
CA SER A 129 5.78 -24.49 -6.27
C SER A 129 6.89 -23.86 -7.09
N CYS A 130 8.16 -24.22 -6.85
CA CYS A 130 9.29 -23.65 -7.58
C CYS A 130 9.19 -23.95 -9.08
N PRO A 131 9.46 -22.95 -9.95
CA PRO A 131 9.62 -23.22 -11.37
C PRO A 131 10.79 -24.19 -11.56
N ALA A 132 10.64 -25.16 -12.46
CA ALA A 132 11.71 -26.12 -12.76
C ALA A 132 12.96 -25.33 -13.22
N THR A 133 14.01 -25.33 -12.38
CA THR A 133 15.30 -24.69 -12.69
C THR A 133 16.25 -25.63 -13.42
N PRO A 134 17.03 -25.13 -14.42
CA PRO A 134 16.95 -23.78 -14.96
C PRO A 134 15.62 -23.58 -15.67
N ALA A 135 14.98 -22.42 -15.45
CA ALA A 135 13.78 -22.03 -16.18
C ALA A 135 14.08 -22.32 -17.65
N PRO A 136 13.27 -23.16 -18.33
CA PRO A 136 13.61 -23.60 -19.67
C PRO A 136 13.93 -22.36 -20.49
N THR A 137 15.18 -22.27 -20.96
CA THR A 137 15.66 -21.22 -21.85
C THR A 137 15.07 -21.49 -23.24
N ALA A 138 13.75 -21.63 -23.28
CA ALA A 138 13.00 -21.71 -24.49
C ALA A 138 13.27 -20.40 -25.23
N ASN A 139 13.88 -20.51 -26.39
CA ASN A 139 14.08 -19.37 -27.26
C ASN A 139 12.71 -18.99 -27.83
N CYS A 140 11.97 -18.17 -27.10
CA CYS A 140 10.62 -17.71 -27.46
C CYS A 140 10.65 -16.63 -28.54
N ALA A 141 11.79 -15.98 -28.75
CA ALA A 141 11.97 -14.86 -29.68
C ALA A 141 11.57 -15.12 -31.16
N PRO A 142 11.72 -16.33 -31.74
CA PRO A 142 11.34 -16.58 -33.12
C PRO A 142 9.82 -16.57 -33.37
N ALA A 143 9.00 -16.78 -32.33
CA ALA A 143 7.55 -16.81 -32.48
C ALA A 143 6.96 -15.40 -32.47
N THR A 144 6.43 -14.98 -33.61
CA THR A 144 5.80 -13.65 -33.80
C THR A 144 4.29 -13.66 -33.68
N THR A 145 3.69 -14.84 -33.44
CA THR A 145 2.23 -14.98 -33.25
C THR A 145 1.94 -15.82 -32.01
N CYS A 146 0.77 -15.60 -31.39
CA CYS A 146 0.32 -16.38 -30.24
C CYS A 146 0.33 -17.89 -30.51
N LEU A 147 -0.20 -18.31 -31.67
CA LEU A 147 -0.27 -19.72 -32.04
C LEU A 147 1.13 -20.34 -32.16
N SER A 148 2.06 -19.67 -32.85
CA SER A 148 3.45 -20.15 -32.93
C SER A 148 4.15 -20.14 -31.56
N CYS A 149 3.79 -19.21 -30.68
CA CYS A 149 4.42 -19.05 -29.38
C CYS A 149 4.02 -20.14 -28.39
N THR A 150 2.72 -20.41 -28.27
CA THR A 150 2.17 -21.43 -27.35
C THR A 150 2.47 -22.87 -27.79
N GLN A 151 2.93 -23.05 -29.03
CA GLN A 151 3.49 -24.32 -29.51
C GLN A 151 4.95 -24.53 -29.10
N LEU A 152 5.68 -23.46 -28.73
CA LEU A 152 7.03 -23.57 -28.19
C LEU A 152 6.94 -23.93 -26.70
N GLY A 153 7.32 -25.15 -26.35
CA GLY A 153 7.33 -25.60 -24.96
C GLY A 153 8.15 -24.65 -24.08
N GLY A 154 7.56 -24.15 -22.99
CA GLY A 154 8.19 -23.17 -22.10
C GLY A 154 7.87 -21.71 -22.43
N CYS A 155 7.11 -21.44 -23.50
CA CYS A 155 6.71 -20.10 -23.91
C CYS A 155 5.21 -19.88 -23.81
N GLY A 156 4.83 -18.63 -23.59
CA GLY A 156 3.46 -18.16 -23.75
C GLY A 156 3.44 -16.77 -24.37
N TRP A 157 2.28 -16.39 -24.89
CA TRP A 157 2.08 -15.13 -25.58
C TRP A 157 1.59 -14.07 -24.61
N CYS A 158 2.26 -12.92 -24.60
CA CYS A 158 1.78 -11.74 -23.90
C CYS A 158 1.07 -10.81 -24.88
N SER A 159 -0.26 -10.73 -24.79
CA SER A 159 -1.07 -9.86 -25.65
C SER A 159 -0.85 -8.37 -25.37
N PHE A 160 -0.43 -8.01 -24.16
CA PHE A 160 -0.11 -6.61 -23.81
C PHE A 160 1.12 -6.10 -24.55
N SER A 161 2.21 -6.89 -24.60
CA SER A 161 3.46 -6.51 -25.28
C SER A 161 3.54 -6.99 -26.73
N ASN A 162 2.58 -7.81 -27.19
CA ASN A 162 2.61 -8.52 -28.47
C ASN A 162 3.91 -9.30 -28.68
N GLN A 163 4.38 -9.97 -27.64
CA GLN A 163 5.62 -10.74 -27.67
C GLN A 163 5.42 -12.13 -27.10
N CYS A 164 6.12 -13.08 -27.70
CA CYS A 164 6.30 -14.40 -27.13
C CYS A 164 7.35 -14.33 -26.03
N GLN A 165 6.96 -14.71 -24.82
CA GLN A 165 7.79 -14.61 -23.62
C GLN A 165 7.93 -16.00 -22.98
N SER A 166 9.04 -16.23 -22.29
CA SER A 166 9.24 -17.44 -21.50
C SER A 166 8.32 -17.39 -20.27
N GLY A 167 7.71 -18.50 -19.88
CA GLY A 167 6.82 -18.50 -18.73
C GLY A 167 6.33 -19.88 -18.31
N ASN A 168 5.19 -19.91 -17.65
CA ASN A 168 4.44 -21.10 -17.27
C ASN A 168 2.94 -20.89 -17.50
N ALA A 169 2.10 -21.85 -17.08
CA ALA A 169 0.64 -21.78 -17.27
C ALA A 169 -0.04 -20.54 -16.65
N SER A 170 0.59 -19.91 -15.65
CA SER A 170 0.01 -18.80 -14.90
C SER A 170 0.48 -17.43 -15.40
N ALA A 171 1.75 -17.32 -15.82
CA ALA A 171 2.37 -16.04 -16.17
C ALA A 171 3.66 -16.21 -17.00
N SER A 172 4.06 -15.13 -17.68
CA SER A 172 5.44 -14.95 -18.15
C SER A 172 6.39 -14.65 -17.00
N PHE A 173 7.68 -14.92 -17.20
CA PHE A 173 8.75 -14.47 -16.29
C PHE A 173 9.06 -12.97 -16.42
N GLN A 174 8.49 -12.31 -17.43
CA GLN A 174 8.63 -10.88 -17.70
C GLN A 174 7.43 -10.05 -17.19
N GLY A 175 6.56 -10.63 -16.35
CA GLY A 175 5.48 -9.93 -15.66
C GLY A 175 4.13 -9.87 -16.38
N CYS A 176 4.01 -10.45 -17.57
CA CYS A 176 2.73 -10.68 -18.23
C CYS A 176 1.93 -11.78 -17.52
N VAL A 177 0.74 -11.45 -17.03
CA VAL A 177 -0.19 -12.35 -16.33
C VAL A 177 -1.55 -12.35 -17.01
N ALA A 178 -2.43 -13.26 -16.58
CA ALA A 178 -3.84 -13.19 -16.95
C ALA A 178 -4.43 -11.79 -16.70
N PRO A 179 -5.32 -11.29 -17.58
CA PRO A 179 -5.89 -11.97 -18.75
C PRO A 179 -5.03 -11.85 -20.02
N TYR A 180 -3.86 -11.20 -19.95
CA TYR A 180 -3.02 -10.91 -21.12
C TYR A 180 -2.07 -12.05 -21.50
N TRP A 181 -2.01 -13.08 -20.66
CA TRP A 181 -1.14 -14.23 -20.84
C TRP A 181 -1.88 -15.41 -21.47
N SER A 182 -1.37 -15.92 -22.59
CA SER A 182 -1.86 -17.13 -23.24
C SER A 182 -0.76 -18.18 -23.24
N TRP A 183 -0.97 -19.27 -22.50
CA TRP A 183 -0.06 -20.41 -22.40
C TRP A 183 -0.40 -21.54 -23.37
N THR A 184 -1.68 -21.72 -23.69
CA THR A 184 -2.15 -22.80 -24.57
C THR A 184 -2.70 -22.26 -25.90
N ASN A 185 -2.67 -23.10 -26.95
CA ASN A 185 -3.26 -22.76 -28.25
C ASN A 185 -4.74 -22.34 -28.15
N SER A 186 -5.50 -22.90 -27.20
CA SER A 186 -6.89 -22.54 -26.97
C SER A 186 -7.10 -21.15 -26.36
N GLN A 187 -6.09 -20.62 -25.66
CA GLN A 187 -6.08 -19.26 -25.11
C GLN A 187 -5.65 -18.23 -26.16
N CYS A 188 -4.94 -18.68 -27.20
CA CYS A 188 -4.73 -17.92 -28.43
C CYS A 188 -6.02 -17.81 -29.23
N MET A 189 -7.02 -17.12 -28.67
CA MET A 189 -8.14 -16.67 -29.49
C MET A 189 -7.54 -15.84 -30.63
N VAL A 190 -7.93 -16.21 -31.85
CA VAL A 190 -7.46 -15.60 -33.08
C VAL A 190 -7.62 -14.09 -32.99
N THR A 191 -6.52 -13.42 -33.34
CA THR A 191 -6.31 -11.98 -33.55
C THR A 191 -5.75 -11.20 -32.35
N PRO A 192 -4.79 -10.27 -32.59
CA PRO A 192 -4.58 -9.17 -31.64
C PRO A 192 -5.96 -8.64 -31.27
N PRO A 193 -6.24 -8.17 -30.02
CA PRO A 193 -7.40 -7.32 -29.86
C PRO A 193 -7.22 -6.29 -30.97
N PRO A 194 -8.11 -6.25 -31.98
CA PRO A 194 -8.03 -5.13 -32.89
C PRO A 194 -7.97 -3.93 -31.95
N THR A 195 -7.21 -2.92 -32.31
CA THR A 195 -7.64 -1.56 -32.01
C THR A 195 -9.00 -1.36 -32.69
N ALA A 196 -9.99 -2.22 -32.40
CA ALA A 196 -11.39 -1.97 -32.51
C ALA A 196 -11.50 -0.73 -31.67
N ASN A 197 -11.70 0.36 -32.38
CA ASN A 197 -12.02 1.62 -31.80
C ASN A 197 -13.37 1.41 -31.11
N CYS A 198 -13.38 0.79 -29.92
CA CYS A 198 -14.60 0.40 -29.22
C CYS A 198 -15.49 1.63 -29.03
N ALA A 199 -14.89 2.81 -28.94
CA ALA A 199 -15.57 4.09 -28.87
C ALA A 199 -16.49 4.41 -30.07
N VAL A 200 -16.42 3.70 -31.20
CA VAL A 200 -17.38 3.86 -32.31
C VAL A 200 -18.75 3.26 -32.01
N ALA A 201 -18.81 2.25 -31.12
CA ALA A 201 -20.07 1.64 -30.72
C ALA A 201 -20.70 2.45 -29.59
N THR A 202 -21.91 2.96 -29.85
CA THR A 202 -22.69 3.77 -28.91
C THR A 202 -23.81 2.97 -28.25
N SER A 203 -23.87 1.66 -28.46
CA SER A 203 -24.86 0.77 -27.84
C SER A 203 -24.25 -0.57 -27.44
N CYS A 204 -24.85 -1.24 -26.46
CA CYS A 204 -24.39 -2.55 -25.99
C CYS A 204 -24.35 -3.59 -27.12
N THR A 205 -25.41 -3.65 -27.93
CA THR A 205 -25.50 -4.58 -29.07
C THR A 205 -24.37 -4.34 -30.07
N SER A 206 -24.21 -3.10 -30.56
CA SER A 206 -23.12 -2.79 -31.50
C SER A 206 -21.74 -2.98 -30.89
N CYS A 207 -21.58 -2.77 -29.58
CA CYS A 207 -20.31 -2.93 -28.89
C CYS A 207 -19.88 -4.39 -28.76
N THR A 208 -20.80 -5.27 -28.35
CA THR A 208 -20.50 -6.70 -28.17
C THR A 208 -20.37 -7.47 -29.48
N GLU A 209 -20.81 -6.87 -30.60
CA GLU A 209 -20.51 -7.35 -31.95
C GLU A 209 -19.10 -6.99 -32.42
N LEU A 210 -18.47 -5.95 -31.84
CA LEU A 210 -17.07 -5.62 -32.09
C LEU A 210 -16.18 -6.59 -31.30
N GLY A 211 -15.58 -7.55 -31.99
CA GLY A 211 -14.64 -8.49 -31.37
C GLY A 211 -13.55 -7.76 -30.58
N GLY A 212 -13.38 -8.11 -29.31
CA GLY A 212 -12.43 -7.45 -28.40
C GLY A 212 -13.02 -6.32 -27.55
N CYS A 213 -14.28 -5.95 -27.77
CA CYS A 213 -14.98 -4.92 -27.00
C CYS A 213 -16.10 -5.52 -26.14
N GLY A 214 -16.41 -4.83 -25.04
CA GLY A 214 -17.61 -5.09 -24.26
C GLY A 214 -18.21 -3.80 -23.73
N TRP A 215 -19.48 -3.87 -23.35
CA TRP A 215 -20.25 -2.72 -22.93
C TRP A 215 -20.21 -2.57 -21.42
N CYS A 216 -19.79 -1.40 -20.96
CA CYS A 216 -19.89 -1.03 -19.56
C CYS A 216 -21.21 -0.28 -19.33
N SER A 217 -22.18 -0.93 -18.67
CA SER A 217 -23.48 -0.32 -18.38
C SER A 217 -23.39 0.83 -17.39
N PHE A 218 -22.35 0.85 -16.54
CA PHE A 218 -22.13 1.93 -15.57
C PHE A 218 -21.71 3.23 -16.25
N THR A 219 -20.76 3.18 -17.18
CA THR A 219 -20.27 4.36 -17.92
C THR A 219 -21.06 4.63 -19.19
N SER A 220 -21.92 3.69 -19.61
CA SER A 220 -22.60 3.69 -20.92
C SER A 220 -21.61 3.84 -22.09
N LYS A 221 -20.45 3.19 -21.97
CA LYS A 221 -19.38 3.21 -22.99
C LYS A 221 -19.02 1.81 -23.42
N CYS A 222 -18.64 1.69 -24.68
CA CYS A 222 -18.01 0.52 -25.22
C CYS A 222 -16.50 0.61 -24.99
N GLU A 223 -15.96 -0.37 -24.26
CA GLU A 223 -14.57 -0.39 -23.81
C GLU A 223 -13.89 -1.67 -24.31
N ALA A 224 -12.58 -1.63 -24.48
CA ALA A 224 -11.82 -2.84 -24.79
C ALA A 224 -11.78 -3.75 -23.54
N GLY A 225 -11.95 -5.05 -23.72
CA GLY A 225 -11.97 -5.98 -22.61
C GLY A 225 -12.00 -7.44 -23.03
N ASN A 226 -12.45 -8.31 -22.12
CA ASN A 226 -12.65 -9.74 -22.34
C ASN A 226 -13.92 -10.23 -21.62
N SER A 227 -14.16 -11.54 -21.57
CA SER A 227 -15.34 -12.11 -20.90
C SER A 227 -15.46 -11.83 -19.40
N THR A 228 -14.38 -11.42 -18.73
CA THR A 228 -14.37 -11.09 -17.30
C THR A 228 -14.53 -9.59 -17.00
N GLY A 229 -14.16 -8.71 -17.92
CA GLY A 229 -14.25 -7.26 -17.70
C GLY A 229 -13.54 -6.42 -18.76
N SER A 230 -13.78 -5.12 -18.69
CA SER A 230 -13.01 -4.05 -19.36
C SER A 230 -11.60 -3.96 -18.80
N PHE A 231 -10.64 -3.57 -19.64
CA PHE A 231 -9.29 -3.24 -19.23
C PHE A 231 -9.17 -1.91 -18.47
N VAL A 232 -10.24 -1.10 -18.45
CA VAL A 232 -10.34 0.20 -17.76
C VAL A 232 -11.16 0.10 -16.46
N GLY A 233 -11.49 -1.12 -16.02
CA GLY A 233 -12.03 -1.38 -14.67
C GLY A 233 -13.53 -1.67 -14.59
N CYS A 234 -14.26 -1.72 -15.71
CA CYS A 234 -15.65 -2.17 -15.69
C CYS A 234 -15.74 -3.70 -15.63
N VAL A 235 -16.27 -4.23 -14.52
CA VAL A 235 -16.40 -5.67 -14.28
C VAL A 235 -17.87 -6.07 -14.10
N THR A 236 -18.14 -7.37 -13.98
CA THR A 236 -19.48 -7.89 -13.65
C THR A 236 -20.01 -7.26 -12.34
N PRO A 237 -21.33 -6.99 -12.21
CA PRO A 237 -22.42 -7.26 -13.16
C PRO A 237 -22.63 -6.18 -14.23
N TYR A 238 -21.81 -5.14 -14.25
CA TYR A 238 -21.97 -3.99 -15.16
C TYR A 238 -21.32 -4.19 -16.53
N TRP A 239 -20.58 -5.28 -16.70
CA TRP A 239 -19.89 -5.64 -17.92
C TRP A 239 -20.70 -6.64 -18.76
N SER A 240 -20.96 -6.27 -20.01
CA SER A 240 -21.58 -7.14 -21.01
C SER A 240 -20.59 -7.43 -22.13
N TRP A 241 -20.10 -8.65 -22.18
CA TRP A 241 -19.21 -9.19 -23.20
C TRP A 241 -19.95 -9.79 -24.39
N THR A 242 -21.13 -10.36 -24.18
CA THR A 242 -21.95 -10.96 -25.24
C THR A 242 -23.27 -10.22 -25.43
N ILE A 243 -23.82 -10.30 -26.63
CA ILE A 243 -25.13 -9.69 -26.96
C ILE A 243 -26.25 -10.15 -26.02
N SER A 244 -26.19 -11.38 -25.51
CA SER A 244 -27.18 -11.94 -24.58
C SER A 244 -27.12 -11.30 -23.18
N GLN A 245 -26.00 -10.65 -22.84
CA GLN A 245 -25.86 -9.90 -21.59
C GLN A 245 -26.40 -8.47 -21.72
N CYS A 246 -26.56 -7.97 -22.95
CA CYS A 246 -27.22 -6.70 -23.22
C CYS A 246 -28.70 -6.76 -22.84
N GLY A 247 -29.10 -5.99 -21.84
CA GLY A 247 -30.48 -5.95 -21.33
C GLY A 247 -30.74 -6.80 -20.10
N ALA A 248 -29.75 -7.59 -19.65
CA ALA A 248 -29.81 -8.29 -18.37
C ALA A 248 -29.42 -7.39 -17.18
N THR A 249 -29.04 -6.13 -17.43
CA THR A 249 -28.61 -5.22 -16.37
C THR A 249 -29.73 -5.05 -15.35
N PRO A 250 -29.50 -5.39 -14.07
CA PRO A 250 -30.33 -4.87 -12.99
C PRO A 250 -30.33 -3.37 -13.18
N ALA A 251 -31.51 -2.74 -13.28
CA ALA A 251 -31.59 -1.29 -13.27
C ALA A 251 -30.66 -0.80 -12.15
N PRO A 252 -29.73 0.15 -12.40
CA PRO A 252 -29.02 0.79 -11.30
C PRO A 252 -30.10 1.20 -10.30
N PRO A 253 -29.93 0.93 -8.98
CA PRO A 253 -30.98 1.14 -7.99
C PRO A 253 -31.63 2.48 -8.29
N VAL A 254 -32.89 2.42 -8.74
CA VAL A 254 -33.58 3.56 -9.33
C VAL A 254 -33.63 4.60 -8.24
N THR A 255 -32.76 5.58 -8.35
CA THR A 255 -32.97 6.84 -7.66
C THR A 255 -34.17 7.44 -8.38
N PRO A 256 -35.30 7.71 -7.68
CA PRO A 256 -36.51 8.18 -8.31
C PRO A 256 -36.25 9.35 -9.25
N ALA A 257 -36.93 9.38 -10.39
CA ALA A 257 -36.85 10.45 -11.38
C ALA A 257 -37.00 11.83 -10.70
N PRO A 258 -36.24 12.86 -11.12
CA PRO A 258 -36.35 14.19 -10.55
C PRO A 258 -37.72 14.76 -10.90
N GLY A 259 -38.65 14.71 -9.94
CA GLY A 259 -39.71 15.69 -9.83
C GLY A 259 -39.11 17.11 -9.72
N PRO A 260 -39.92 18.17 -9.86
CA PRO A 260 -39.45 19.55 -9.78
C PRO A 260 -38.52 19.68 -8.58
N VAL A 261 -37.27 20.10 -8.83
CA VAL A 261 -36.17 20.17 -7.86
C VAL A 261 -36.75 20.49 -6.48
N PRO A 262 -36.88 19.49 -5.58
CA PRO A 262 -37.07 19.78 -4.20
C PRO A 262 -35.78 20.46 -3.80
N THR A 263 -35.90 21.73 -3.43
CA THR A 263 -34.88 22.46 -2.67
C THR A 263 -34.19 21.49 -1.73
N SER A 264 -32.84 21.45 -1.80
CA SER A 264 -31.95 20.76 -0.87
C SER A 264 -32.67 20.41 0.44
N PRO A 265 -32.81 19.12 0.80
CA PRO A 265 -33.16 18.78 2.16
C PRO A 265 -32.16 19.52 3.07
N PRO A 266 -32.63 20.14 4.16
CA PRO A 266 -31.78 20.96 5.01
C PRO A 266 -30.64 20.09 5.53
N ASN A 267 -29.40 20.40 5.12
CA ASN A 267 -28.13 20.23 5.84
C ASN A 267 -28.09 19.26 7.05
N THR A 268 -28.61 18.03 6.93
CA THR A 268 -28.80 17.12 8.08
C THR A 268 -27.46 16.70 8.69
N CYS A 269 -26.39 16.64 7.90
CA CYS A 269 -25.05 16.41 8.42
C CYS A 269 -24.58 17.57 9.33
N GLY A 270 -24.92 18.82 9.00
CA GLY A 270 -24.48 20.00 9.74
C GLY A 270 -24.96 20.06 11.20
N ALA A 271 -26.00 19.29 11.56
CA ALA A 271 -26.45 19.15 12.94
C ALA A 271 -25.42 18.44 13.85
N TYR A 272 -24.43 17.76 13.27
CA TYR A 272 -23.41 16.98 13.98
C TYR A 272 -21.99 17.58 13.83
N ASN A 273 -21.90 18.87 13.50
CA ASN A 273 -20.63 19.59 13.59
C ASN A 273 -20.03 19.43 15.00
N ASP A 274 -18.70 19.41 15.09
CA ASP A 274 -17.93 19.15 16.32
C ASP A 274 -18.07 17.75 16.95
N ASN A 275 -18.88 16.85 16.38
CA ASN A 275 -19.04 15.48 16.89
C ASN A 275 -18.85 14.43 15.79
N CYS A 276 -17.61 13.98 15.63
CA CYS A 276 -17.22 12.97 14.64
C CYS A 276 -18.00 11.64 14.78
N ALA A 277 -18.24 11.18 16.01
CA ALA A 277 -18.92 9.92 16.25
C ALA A 277 -20.40 9.97 15.84
N LEU A 278 -21.10 11.08 16.14
CA LEU A 278 -22.47 11.27 15.69
C LEU A 278 -22.55 11.52 14.19
N CYS A 279 -21.60 12.26 13.61
CA CYS A 279 -21.55 12.52 12.19
C CYS A 279 -21.41 11.23 11.36
N THR A 280 -20.39 10.42 11.67
CA THR A 280 -20.11 9.15 10.96
C THR A 280 -21.14 8.05 11.23
N SER A 281 -22.03 8.24 12.21
CA SER A 281 -23.17 7.35 12.44
C SER A 281 -24.32 7.55 11.45
N GLN A 282 -24.37 8.70 10.78
CA GLN A 282 -25.33 8.98 9.72
C GLN A 282 -24.72 8.44 8.43
N GLY A 283 -25.15 7.29 7.92
CA GLY A 283 -24.49 6.58 6.81
C GLY A 283 -24.33 7.32 5.47
N ILE A 284 -24.72 8.61 5.39
CA ILE A 284 -24.53 9.52 4.26
C ILE A 284 -23.55 10.68 4.56
N CYS A 285 -23.07 10.79 5.80
CA CYS A 285 -22.22 11.87 6.28
C CYS A 285 -20.84 11.33 6.66
N GLY A 286 -19.81 12.15 6.44
CA GLY A 286 -18.51 11.97 7.06
C GLY A 286 -18.04 13.28 7.69
N TYR A 287 -17.03 13.15 8.53
CA TYR A 287 -16.55 14.22 9.39
C TYR A 287 -15.17 14.68 8.95
N CYS A 288 -15.02 15.98 8.74
CA CYS A 288 -13.72 16.57 8.46
C CYS A 288 -12.98 16.88 9.76
N LEU A 289 -11.90 16.15 10.03
CA LEU A 289 -11.10 16.29 11.25
C LEU A 289 -10.43 17.67 11.36
N THR A 290 -10.08 18.28 10.22
CA THR A 290 -9.42 19.59 10.17
C THR A 290 -10.37 20.75 10.44
N THR A 291 -11.54 20.74 9.81
CA THR A 291 -12.51 21.85 9.91
C THR A 291 -13.56 21.65 10.99
N ARG A 292 -13.68 20.43 11.54
CA ARG A 292 -14.72 19.99 12.49
C ARG A 292 -16.15 20.09 11.93
N VAL A 293 -16.28 20.07 10.61
CA VAL A 293 -17.57 20.12 9.92
C VAL A 293 -18.00 18.71 9.51
N CYS A 294 -19.27 18.41 9.74
CA CYS A 294 -19.91 17.20 9.25
C CYS A 294 -20.58 17.47 7.90
N GLU A 295 -20.15 16.76 6.87
CA GLU A 295 -20.57 16.98 5.48
C GLU A 295 -21.09 15.69 4.86
N ALA A 296 -21.95 15.80 3.85
CA ALA A 296 -22.30 14.64 3.03
C ALA A 296 -21.08 14.21 2.21
N GLY A 297 -20.89 12.91 1.97
CA GLY A 297 -19.74 12.42 1.23
C GLY A 297 -19.79 10.94 0.88
N THR A 298 -18.62 10.36 0.65
CA THR A 298 -18.38 8.93 0.43
C THR A 298 -17.19 8.49 1.30
N PRO A 299 -16.83 7.18 1.35
CA PRO A 299 -15.62 6.74 2.04
C PRO A 299 -14.32 7.43 1.60
N SER A 300 -14.30 8.06 0.40
CA SER A 300 -13.11 8.71 -0.16
C SER A 300 -12.98 10.19 0.20
N GLY A 301 -14.07 10.85 0.62
CA GLY A 301 -14.07 12.30 0.90
C GLY A 301 -15.46 12.91 0.89
N SER A 302 -15.54 14.20 1.25
CA SER A 302 -16.76 15.00 1.21
C SER A 302 -17.22 15.28 -0.22
N SER A 303 -18.53 15.44 -0.42
CA SER A 303 -19.12 15.68 -1.75
C SER A 303 -18.74 17.03 -2.38
N ASN A 304 -18.32 18.00 -1.56
CA ASN A 304 -17.81 19.30 -2.00
C ASN A 304 -16.28 19.32 -2.17
N ASN A 305 -15.61 18.19 -1.96
CA ASN A 305 -14.15 18.04 -2.07
C ASN A 305 -13.34 18.93 -1.11
N ASN A 306 -13.97 19.47 -0.07
CA ASN A 306 -13.30 20.29 0.95
C ASN A 306 -12.53 19.46 1.97
N CYS A 307 -12.85 18.16 2.09
CA CYS A 307 -12.17 17.27 3.01
C CYS A 307 -12.04 15.86 2.42
N VAL A 308 -10.80 15.44 2.20
CA VAL A 308 -10.42 14.12 1.68
C VAL A 308 -9.50 13.41 2.68
N LEU A 309 -9.24 12.12 2.48
CA LEU A 309 -8.26 11.39 3.27
C LEU A 309 -6.89 12.11 3.28
N PRO A 310 -6.15 12.11 4.42
CA PRO A 310 -6.43 11.41 5.68
C PRO A 310 -7.32 12.19 6.66
N HIS A 311 -7.74 13.41 6.31
CA HIS A 311 -8.50 14.30 7.20
C HIS A 311 -10.01 14.01 7.21
N TRP A 312 -10.45 13.04 6.42
CA TRP A 312 -11.84 12.60 6.32
C TRP A 312 -12.08 11.33 7.12
N ALA A 313 -13.01 11.40 8.07
CA ALA A 313 -13.51 10.24 8.80
C ALA A 313 -14.90 9.87 8.27
N TRP A 314 -15.00 8.70 7.66
CA TRP A 314 -16.26 8.10 7.19
C TRP A 314 -16.86 7.13 8.23
N THR A 315 -16.01 6.51 9.06
CA THR A 315 -16.41 5.54 10.08
C THR A 315 -15.93 5.98 11.47
N ASN A 316 -16.66 5.58 12.51
CA ASN A 316 -16.42 6.03 13.89
C ASN A 316 -15.01 5.69 14.42
N ASN A 317 -14.39 4.60 13.94
CA ASN A 317 -13.02 4.23 14.28
C ASN A 317 -11.94 5.20 13.73
N GLN A 318 -12.29 6.04 12.75
CA GLN A 318 -11.40 7.07 12.19
C GLN A 318 -11.44 8.39 13.00
N CYS A 319 -12.32 8.49 13.99
CA CYS A 319 -12.51 9.70 14.82
C CYS A 319 -11.48 9.89 15.94
N THR A 320 -10.49 9.00 16.09
CA THR A 320 -9.65 8.88 17.29
C THR A 320 -8.43 9.81 17.37
N GLY A 321 -8.43 10.93 16.62
CA GLY A 321 -7.24 11.77 16.45
C GLY A 321 -7.40 13.27 16.73
N SER A 322 -8.37 13.71 17.55
CA SER A 322 -8.64 15.16 17.74
C SER A 322 -7.38 15.93 18.23
N PRO A 323 -6.80 16.83 17.42
CA PRO A 323 -5.71 17.69 17.87
C PRO A 323 -6.23 18.79 18.81
N THR A 324 -5.40 19.16 19.79
CA THR A 324 -5.65 20.19 20.81
C THR A 324 -5.96 21.56 20.17
N PRO A 325 -6.88 22.38 20.72
CA PRO A 325 -7.34 23.61 20.05
C PRO A 325 -6.23 24.66 19.88
N VAL A 326 -6.13 25.26 18.68
CA VAL A 326 -5.33 26.46 18.41
C VAL A 326 -6.22 27.71 18.51
N PRO A 327 -5.79 28.80 19.19
CA PRO A 327 -6.53 30.07 19.23
C PRO A 327 -6.66 30.71 17.84
N GLY A 328 -7.90 31.12 17.49
CA GLY A 328 -8.29 31.55 16.15
C GLY A 328 -7.80 32.94 15.71
N ASN A 329 -7.54 33.07 14.41
CA ASN A 329 -7.27 34.34 13.73
C ASN A 329 -8.47 34.79 12.87
N THR A 330 -8.60 36.11 12.78
CA THR A 330 -9.73 36.91 12.27
C THR A 330 -9.93 36.81 10.74
N PRO A 331 -11.17 36.91 10.19
CA PRO A 331 -11.43 36.80 8.76
C PRO A 331 -11.02 38.05 7.96
N VAL A 332 -10.47 37.84 6.75
CA VAL A 332 -10.18 38.89 5.75
C VAL A 332 -11.30 38.96 4.70
N PRO A 333 -11.70 40.16 4.20
CA PRO A 333 -12.87 40.31 3.31
C PRO A 333 -12.66 39.93 1.84
N ASN A 334 -13.77 39.45 1.30
CA ASN A 334 -14.12 39.08 -0.07
C ASN A 334 -13.84 40.17 -1.14
N ASN A 335 -13.35 39.78 -2.33
CA ASN A 335 -13.33 40.62 -3.53
C ASN A 335 -13.69 39.84 -4.82
N THR A 336 -14.83 40.23 -5.38
CA THR A 336 -15.22 40.53 -6.78
C THR A 336 -14.92 39.56 -7.96
N PRO A 337 -15.89 39.30 -8.88
CA PRO A 337 -15.79 38.29 -9.95
C PRO A 337 -15.09 38.81 -11.23
N VAL A 338 -14.38 37.93 -11.93
CA VAL A 338 -13.78 38.17 -13.27
C VAL A 338 -14.64 37.52 -14.37
N PRO A 339 -14.81 38.14 -15.56
CA PRO A 339 -15.75 37.68 -16.58
C PRO A 339 -15.27 36.50 -17.45
N ASN A 340 -16.29 35.74 -17.85
CA ASN A 340 -16.37 34.64 -18.81
C ASN A 340 -15.57 34.83 -20.12
N LEU A 341 -14.77 33.83 -20.52
CA LEU A 341 -14.24 33.69 -21.87
C LEU A 341 -14.45 32.27 -22.43
N THR A 342 -14.76 32.27 -23.72
CA THR A 342 -15.25 31.21 -24.62
C THR A 342 -14.23 30.08 -24.88
N PRO A 343 -14.66 28.84 -25.23
CA PRO A 343 -13.77 27.68 -25.32
C PRO A 343 -12.93 27.62 -26.61
N VAL A 344 -11.65 27.24 -26.48
CA VAL A 344 -10.77 26.79 -27.58
C VAL A 344 -10.49 25.29 -27.40
N PRO A 345 -10.55 24.45 -28.46
CA PRO A 345 -10.30 23.00 -28.35
C PRO A 345 -8.82 22.62 -28.43
N GLY A 346 -8.40 21.69 -27.56
CA GLY A 346 -7.18 20.88 -27.73
C GLY A 346 -6.21 20.95 -26.53
N ASN A 347 -6.49 20.20 -25.45
CA ASN A 347 -5.60 20.18 -24.29
C ASN A 347 -4.66 18.97 -24.32
N THR A 348 -3.39 19.26 -24.59
CA THR A 348 -2.27 18.68 -23.83
C THR A 348 -2.52 18.94 -22.34
N PRO A 349 -2.30 17.99 -21.42
CA PRO A 349 -2.53 18.21 -20.00
C PRO A 349 -1.71 19.42 -19.52
N THR A 350 -2.41 20.49 -19.16
CA THR A 350 -1.81 21.69 -18.57
C THR A 350 -1.22 21.31 -17.22
N PRO A 351 0.05 21.65 -16.93
CA PRO A 351 0.65 21.38 -15.63
C PRO A 351 -0.19 22.00 -14.50
N PRO A 352 -0.25 21.36 -13.32
CA PRO A 352 -0.91 21.92 -12.16
C PRO A 352 -0.28 23.27 -11.78
N PRO A 353 -1.04 24.18 -11.18
CA PRO A 353 -0.49 25.42 -10.63
C PRO A 353 0.65 25.11 -9.64
N ALA A 354 1.81 25.75 -9.84
CA ALA A 354 3.02 25.56 -9.03
C ALA A 354 2.80 25.70 -7.51
N THR A 355 1.78 26.45 -7.11
CA THR A 355 1.40 26.68 -5.70
C THR A 355 1.05 25.39 -4.95
N ILE A 356 0.50 24.38 -5.62
CA ILE A 356 0.08 23.13 -4.96
C ILE A 356 1.29 22.26 -4.58
N CYS A 357 2.29 22.16 -5.46
CA CYS A 357 3.44 21.29 -5.21
C CYS A 357 4.31 21.80 -4.04
N SER A 358 4.51 23.12 -3.92
CA SER A 358 5.40 23.71 -2.89
C SER A 358 5.01 23.41 -1.44
N GLN A 359 3.74 23.02 -1.18
CA GLN A 359 3.24 22.70 0.16
C GLN A 359 3.82 21.40 0.73
N TYR A 360 4.35 20.51 -0.12
CA TYR A 360 4.86 19.19 0.26
C TYR A 360 6.39 19.13 0.32
N THR A 361 7.03 20.25 0.67
CA THR A 361 8.50 20.29 0.84
C THR A 361 8.90 19.39 2.02
N ASN A 362 9.86 18.47 1.81
CA ASN A 362 10.24 17.36 2.71
C ASN A 362 9.20 16.24 2.90
N ASP A 363 8.16 16.18 2.05
CA ASP A 363 7.22 15.06 1.99
C ASP A 363 7.12 14.47 0.58
N CYS A 364 7.92 13.42 0.33
CA CYS A 364 7.92 12.71 -0.95
C CYS A 364 6.55 12.08 -1.27
N VAL A 365 5.87 11.53 -0.27
CA VAL A 365 4.60 10.81 -0.47
C VAL A 365 3.48 11.81 -0.76
N GLY A 366 3.36 12.86 0.05
CA GLY A 366 2.40 13.93 -0.20
C GLY A 366 2.61 14.60 -1.56
N CYS A 367 3.87 14.84 -1.94
CA CYS A 367 4.23 15.43 -3.23
C CYS A 367 3.80 14.57 -4.42
N THR A 368 4.18 13.29 -4.43
CA THR A 368 3.92 12.36 -5.56
C THR A 368 2.46 11.92 -5.67
N ASN A 369 1.65 12.11 -4.62
CA ASN A 369 0.21 11.90 -4.68
C ASN A 369 -0.51 13.07 -5.37
N GLN A 370 0.12 14.23 -5.52
CA GLN A 370 -0.46 15.34 -6.27
C GLN A 370 -0.24 15.13 -7.76
N ALA A 371 -1.34 15.11 -8.53
CA ALA A 371 -1.27 15.04 -9.97
C ALA A 371 -0.37 16.18 -10.49
N GLY A 372 0.65 15.84 -11.29
CA GLY A 372 1.55 16.78 -11.94
C GLY A 372 2.67 17.35 -11.07
N CYS A 373 2.86 16.86 -9.84
CA CYS A 373 4.01 17.16 -9.00
C CYS A 373 4.97 15.97 -8.96
N GLY A 374 6.26 16.24 -8.74
CA GLY A 374 7.25 15.24 -8.39
C GLY A 374 8.25 15.77 -7.37
N PHE A 375 8.92 14.83 -6.69
CA PHE A 375 9.77 15.12 -5.55
C PHE A 375 11.24 15.04 -5.95
N CYS A 376 12.00 16.09 -5.61
CA CYS A 376 13.43 16.11 -5.84
C CYS A 376 14.21 15.68 -4.60
N THR A 377 14.90 14.54 -4.67
CA THR A 377 15.62 13.97 -3.52
C THR A 377 16.88 14.74 -3.14
N GLY A 378 17.51 15.44 -4.10
CA GLY A 378 18.73 16.22 -3.84
C GLY A 378 18.46 17.49 -3.02
N SER A 379 17.30 18.12 -3.22
CA SER A 379 16.91 19.38 -2.57
C SER A 379 15.80 19.23 -1.53
N ASN A 380 15.15 18.06 -1.46
CA ASN A 380 13.93 17.80 -0.67
C ASN A 380 12.77 18.75 -1.00
N ILE A 381 12.68 19.20 -2.26
CA ILE A 381 11.64 20.13 -2.73
C ILE A 381 10.64 19.36 -3.61
N CYS A 382 9.37 19.68 -3.45
CA CYS A 382 8.30 19.22 -4.32
C CYS A 382 8.03 20.27 -5.41
N GLU A 383 8.13 19.87 -6.67
CA GLU A 383 8.01 20.78 -7.81
C GLU A 383 7.01 20.26 -8.85
N PRO A 384 6.37 21.13 -9.63
CA PRO A 384 5.59 20.70 -10.79
C PRO A 384 6.52 20.08 -11.85
N GLY A 385 6.10 18.99 -12.48
CA GLY A 385 6.95 18.27 -13.44
C GLY A 385 6.21 17.26 -14.29
N THR A 386 6.98 16.40 -14.92
CA THR A 386 6.49 15.21 -15.64
C THR A 386 7.13 13.96 -15.04
N SER A 387 6.77 12.78 -15.54
CA SER A 387 7.38 11.51 -15.10
C SER A 387 8.90 11.41 -15.30
N THR A 388 9.52 12.36 -16.02
CA THR A 388 10.95 12.31 -16.34
C THR A 388 11.79 13.42 -15.71
N SER A 389 11.20 14.57 -15.37
CA SER A 389 11.92 15.73 -14.85
C SER A 389 11.00 16.80 -14.27
N SER A 390 11.57 17.66 -13.41
CA SER A 390 10.96 18.92 -12.95
C SER A 390 10.76 19.90 -14.11
N SER A 391 9.69 20.69 -14.06
CA SER A 391 9.42 21.77 -15.02
C SER A 391 10.40 22.94 -14.87
N ASN A 392 11.04 23.09 -13.71
CA ASN A 392 12.03 24.12 -13.44
C ASN A 392 13.44 23.73 -13.93
N GLY A 393 13.64 22.46 -14.30
CA GLY A 393 14.94 21.93 -14.74
C GLY A 393 15.93 21.64 -13.61
N ASP A 394 15.57 21.93 -12.36
CA ASP A 394 16.45 21.77 -11.20
C ASP A 394 16.70 20.31 -10.83
N CYS A 395 15.80 19.41 -11.25
CA CYS A 395 15.83 17.99 -10.90
C CYS A 395 15.44 17.10 -12.08
N SER A 396 16.31 16.15 -12.41
CA SER A 396 16.08 15.14 -13.43
C SER A 396 16.82 13.83 -13.10
N GLY A 397 16.43 12.75 -13.77
CA GLY A 397 17.08 11.44 -13.62
C GLY A 397 16.88 10.83 -12.23
N PRO A 398 17.92 10.26 -11.59
CA PRO A 398 17.78 9.51 -10.33
C PRO A 398 17.37 10.38 -9.13
N ASN A 399 17.51 11.70 -9.25
CA ASN A 399 17.12 12.65 -8.21
C ASN A 399 15.64 13.07 -8.30
N TRP A 400 14.90 12.55 -9.28
CA TRP A 400 13.49 12.87 -9.52
C TRP A 400 12.60 11.66 -9.23
N ILE A 401 11.70 11.82 -8.27
CA ILE A 401 10.72 10.80 -7.90
C ILE A 401 9.33 11.26 -8.36
N TRP A 402 8.68 10.45 -9.18
CA TRP A 402 7.34 10.73 -9.70
C TRP A 402 6.26 9.85 -9.06
N PHE A 403 6.61 8.60 -8.71
CA PHE A 403 5.68 7.66 -8.12
C PHE A 403 5.97 7.49 -6.62
N ASN A 404 4.91 7.45 -5.81
CA ASN A 404 4.97 7.24 -4.37
C ASN A 404 5.77 5.96 -3.99
N SER A 405 5.69 4.92 -4.83
CA SER A 405 6.46 3.67 -4.64
C SER A 405 7.98 3.86 -4.63
N GLN A 406 8.50 5.00 -5.10
CA GLN A 406 9.93 5.31 -5.13
C GLN A 406 10.42 6.07 -3.88
N CYS A 407 9.53 6.48 -2.97
CA CYS A 407 9.84 7.30 -1.79
C CYS A 407 10.53 6.54 -0.63
N SER A 408 11.02 5.32 -0.85
CA SER A 408 11.38 4.36 0.22
C SER A 408 12.58 4.74 1.10
N ASN A 409 13.32 5.82 0.79
CA ASN A 409 14.56 6.19 1.48
C ASN A 409 14.63 7.64 1.99
N THR A 410 13.58 8.45 1.85
CA THR A 410 13.58 9.86 2.26
C THR A 410 13.02 10.05 3.66
N THR A 411 13.76 10.76 4.53
CA THR A 411 13.30 11.15 5.87
C THR A 411 12.12 12.11 5.73
N GLN A 412 10.92 11.66 6.08
CA GLN A 412 9.71 12.46 5.96
C GLN A 412 9.57 13.39 7.16
N THR A 413 9.45 14.70 6.89
CA THR A 413 9.04 15.68 7.90
C THR A 413 8.01 16.60 7.28
N HIS A 414 6.74 16.36 7.61
CA HIS A 414 5.65 17.23 7.18
C HIS A 414 5.73 18.54 8.00
N LYS A 415 5.98 19.67 7.34
CA LYS A 415 5.79 20.99 7.97
C LYS A 415 4.30 21.32 7.87
N ASN A 416 3.60 21.24 9.00
CA ASN A 416 2.23 21.70 9.15
C ASN A 416 2.17 23.22 9.33
#